data_AF-A0A1J4V8I6-F1
#
_entry.id   AF-A0A1J4V8I6-F1
#
_cell.length_a   1.000
_cell.length_b   1.000
_cell.length_c   1.000
_cell.angle_alpha   90.00
_cell.angle_beta   90.00
_cell.angle_gamma   90.00
#
_symmetry.space_group_name_H-M   'P 1'
#
loop_
_entity.id
_entity.type
_entity.pdbx_description
1 polymer ?
#
loop_
_entity_poly.entity_id
_entity_poly.type
_entity_poly.pdbx_seq_one_letter_code
_entity_poly.pdbx_strand_id
1 'polypeptide(L)'
;MPSNDGTPRSKEFDKLFEYLTDVPADETRVGKDGSLFIPPSVTLNDKPRALLRIKILAGPRALMKNIVNGKHFGWWIKRPPPS
;
A
#
# COMPACT_ATOMS: atom_id res chain seq x y z
N MET A 1 2.16 13.99 18.91
CA MET A 1 3.15 13.01 19.38
C MET A 1 3.09 11.81 18.46
N PRO A 2 4.20 11.31 17.89
CA PRO A 2 4.16 10.08 17.10
C PRO A 2 3.85 8.93 18.06
N SER A 3 2.82 8.13 17.77
CA SER A 3 2.49 6.95 18.57
C SER A 3 3.69 6.01 18.61
N ASN A 4 4.23 5.82 19.81
CA ASN A 4 5.44 5.05 20.09
C ASN A 4 5.08 3.64 20.56
N ASP A 5 4.07 3.01 19.94
CA ASP A 5 3.52 1.72 20.37
C ASP A 5 4.37 0.51 19.95
N GLY A 6 5.63 0.73 19.54
CA GLY A 6 6.52 -0.34 19.06
C GLY A 6 5.96 -1.15 17.89
N THR A 7 4.89 -0.69 17.23
CA THR A 7 4.25 -1.40 16.14
C THR A 7 5.22 -1.44 14.96
N PRO A 8 5.65 -2.63 14.49
CA PRO A 8 6.56 -2.74 13.36
C PRO A 8 6.02 -1.95 12.16
N ARG A 9 6.90 -1.27 11.41
CA ARG A 9 6.49 -0.42 10.27
C ARG A 9 5.64 -1.19 9.26
N SER A 10 5.89 -2.50 9.12
CA SER A 10 5.10 -3.41 8.30
C SER A 10 3.65 -3.55 8.79
N LYS A 11 3.42 -3.69 10.10
CA LYS A 11 2.06 -3.78 10.66
C LYS A 11 1.29 -2.47 10.54
N GLU A 12 1.94 -1.33 10.71
CA GLU A 12 1.31 -0.02 10.46
C GLU A 12 0.92 0.11 8.98
N PHE A 13 1.84 -0.26 8.08
CA PHE A 13 1.58 -0.27 6.65
C PHE A 13 0.38 -1.15 6.28
N ASP A 14 0.31 -2.37 6.82
CA ASP A 14 -0.77 -3.32 6.49
C ASP A 14 -2.14 -2.79 6.93
N LYS A 15 -2.25 -2.20 8.12
CA LYS A 15 -3.51 -1.57 8.59
C LYS A 15 -3.93 -0.40 7.70
N LEU A 16 -2.97 0.42 7.27
CA LEU A 16 -3.25 1.55 6.38
C LEU A 16 -3.63 1.08 4.98
N PHE A 17 -3.00 0.00 4.50
CA PHE A 17 -3.33 -0.64 3.24
C PHE A 17 -4.77 -1.18 3.26
N GLU A 18 -5.14 -1.90 4.32
CA GLU A 18 -6.49 -2.40 4.51
C GLU A 18 -7.49 -1.25 4.57
N TYR A 19 -7.22 -0.21 5.35
CA TYR A 19 -8.08 0.98 5.37
C TYR A 19 -8.18 1.64 3.99
N LEU A 20 -7.09 1.71 3.22
CA LEU A 20 -7.08 2.33 1.89
C LEU A 20 -7.92 1.53 0.88
N THR A 21 -7.83 0.19 0.93
CA THR A 21 -8.34 -0.70 -0.11
C THR A 21 -9.61 -1.46 0.26
N ASP A 22 -9.98 -1.44 1.55
CA ASP A 22 -11.00 -2.28 2.16
C ASP A 22 -10.74 -3.80 1.94
N VAL A 23 -9.46 -4.16 1.76
CA VAL A 23 -8.97 -5.54 1.54
C VAL A 23 -7.82 -5.84 2.50
N PRO A 24 -7.85 -6.97 3.24
CA PRO A 24 -6.74 -7.38 4.10
C PRO A 24 -5.42 -7.55 3.32
N ALA A 25 -4.32 -7.15 3.94
CA ALA A 25 -3.01 -7.10 3.31
C ALA A 25 -2.37 -8.49 3.05
N ASP A 26 -2.91 -9.55 3.66
CA ASP A 26 -2.57 -10.96 3.45
C ASP A 26 -3.48 -11.65 2.43
N GLU A 27 -4.67 -11.12 2.18
CA GLU A 27 -5.60 -11.59 1.15
C GLU A 27 -5.36 -10.95 -0.24
N THR A 28 -4.66 -9.82 -0.29
CA THR A 28 -4.33 -9.17 -1.56
C THR A 28 -3.25 -9.91 -2.34
N ARG A 29 -3.21 -9.65 -3.66
CA ARG A 29 -2.15 -10.19 -4.53
C ARG A 29 -0.81 -9.59 -4.16
N VAL A 30 0.20 -10.45 -4.00
CA VAL A 30 1.58 -10.05 -3.70
C VAL A 30 2.44 -10.20 -4.96
N GLY A 31 3.15 -9.13 -5.32
CA GLY A 31 4.14 -9.09 -6.39
C GLY A 31 5.43 -9.82 -6.02
N LYS A 32 6.27 -10.13 -7.02
CA LYS A 32 7.56 -10.84 -6.82
C LYS A 32 8.53 -10.09 -5.89
N ASP A 33 8.38 -8.77 -5.77
CA ASP A 33 9.20 -7.90 -4.94
C ASP A 33 8.55 -7.60 -3.57
N GLY A 34 7.48 -8.30 -3.21
CA GLY A 34 6.72 -8.09 -1.98
C GLY A 34 5.75 -6.90 -2.02
N SER A 35 5.56 -6.27 -3.19
CA SER A 35 4.55 -5.22 -3.35
C SER A 35 3.13 -5.77 -3.27
N LEU A 36 2.21 -5.01 -2.69
CA LEU A 36 0.79 -5.35 -2.62
C LEU A 36 0.01 -4.73 -3.78
N PHE A 37 -0.95 -5.47 -4.33
CA PHE A 37 -1.80 -4.98 -5.40
C PHE A 37 -2.96 -4.13 -4.85
N ILE A 38 -3.19 -2.99 -5.47
CA ILE A 38 -4.37 -2.15 -5.24
C ILE A 38 -5.26 -2.26 -6.49
N PRO A 39 -6.46 -2.85 -6.38
CA PRO A 39 -7.39 -2.99 -7.50
C PRO A 39 -7.78 -1.65 -8.12
N PRO A 40 -8.17 -1.62 -9.42
CA PRO A 40 -8.56 -0.38 -10.10
C PRO A 40 -9.89 0.18 -9.60
N SER A 41 -10.68 -0.60 -8.85
CA SER A 41 -11.88 -0.14 -8.16
C SER A 41 -11.58 0.76 -6.96
N VAL A 42 -10.34 0.75 -6.44
CA VAL A 42 -9.94 1.60 -5.32
C VAL A 42 -9.53 2.98 -5.83
N THR A 43 -10.26 4.01 -5.39
CA THR A 43 -9.91 5.40 -5.68
C THR A 43 -8.96 5.93 -4.62
N LEU A 44 -7.66 5.99 -4.94
CA LEU A 44 -6.60 6.37 -3.99
C LEU A 44 -6.79 7.76 -3.35
N ASN A 45 -7.50 8.67 -4.02
CA ASN A 45 -7.75 10.02 -3.55
C ASN A 45 -8.92 10.13 -2.55
N ASP A 46 -9.70 9.06 -2.33
CA ASP A 46 -10.78 9.06 -1.33
C ASP A 46 -10.21 9.06 0.09
N LYS A 47 -9.02 8.48 0.27
CA LYS A 47 -8.33 8.34 1.57
C LYS A 47 -6.92 8.94 1.50
N PRO A 48 -6.79 10.26 1.24
CA PRO A 48 -5.50 10.89 0.90
C PRO A 48 -4.50 10.88 2.06
N ARG A 49 -4.99 10.93 3.31
CA ARG A 49 -4.14 10.85 4.51
C ARG A 49 -3.50 9.47 4.67
N ALA A 50 -4.27 8.41 4.42
CA ALA A 50 -3.77 7.04 4.46
C ALA A 50 -2.74 6.82 3.33
N LEU A 51 -3.06 7.25 2.11
CA LEU A 51 -2.13 7.18 0.98
C LEU A 51 -0.80 7.90 1.26
N LEU A 52 -0.86 9.11 1.83
CA LEU A 52 0.35 9.87 2.20
C LEU A 52 1.17 9.11 3.24
N ARG A 53 0.53 8.58 4.28
CA ARG A 53 1.22 7.84 5.34
C ARG A 53 1.87 6.56 4.80
N ILE A 54 1.18 5.81 3.94
CA ILE A 54 1.76 4.65 3.27
C ILE A 54 2.99 5.03 2.43
N LYS A 55 2.93 6.13 1.66
CA LYS A 55 4.10 6.62 0.89
C LYS A 55 5.27 7.00 1.80
N ILE A 56 5.04 7.54 2.99
CA ILE A 56 6.10 7.82 3.97
C ILE A 56 6.71 6.52 4.51
N LEU A 57 5.88 5.52 4.80
CA LEU A 57 6.35 4.25 5.34
C LEU A 57 7.15 3.45 4.32
N ALA A 58 6.65 3.35 3.09
CA ALA A 58 7.20 2.56 2.01
C ALA A 58 8.22 3.28 1.11
N GLY A 59 8.26 4.62 1.19
CA GLY A 59 9.17 5.46 0.42
C GLY A 59 8.53 6.17 -0.79
N PRO A 60 9.20 7.21 -1.33
CA PRO A 60 8.65 8.12 -2.33
C PRO A 60 8.29 7.49 -3.68
N ARG A 61 8.76 6.26 -3.95
CA ARG A 61 8.49 5.49 -5.18
C ARG A 61 7.70 4.20 -4.92
N ALA A 62 7.04 4.10 -3.78
CA ALA A 62 6.33 2.88 -3.40
C ALA A 62 5.16 2.56 -4.33
N LEU A 63 4.45 3.58 -4.82
CA LEU A 63 3.26 3.40 -5.66
C LEU A 63 3.66 3.35 -7.15
N MET A 64 3.34 2.25 -7.83
CA MET A 64 3.66 2.00 -9.22
C MET A 64 2.38 1.68 -9.99
N LYS A 65 2.21 2.24 -11.20
CA LYS A 65 1.07 1.90 -12.06
C LYS A 65 1.19 0.46 -12.54
N ASN A 66 0.11 -0.31 -12.46
CA ASN A 66 0.03 -1.61 -13.10
C ASN A 66 -0.56 -1.45 -14.51
N ILE A 67 0.27 -1.60 -15.54
CA ILE A 67 -0.14 -1.52 -16.95
C ILE A 67 0.16 -2.85 -17.63
N VAL A 68 -0.85 -3.46 -18.25
CA VAL A 68 -0.73 -4.71 -19.02
C VAL A 68 -1.31 -4.47 -20.40
N ASN A 69 -0.59 -4.79 -21.48
CA ASN A 69 -1.06 -4.57 -22.86
C ASN A 69 -1.61 -3.15 -23.11
N GLY A 70 -0.97 -2.13 -22.53
CA GLY A 70 -1.37 -0.73 -22.65
C GLY A 70 -2.59 -0.29 -21.83
N LYS A 71 -3.24 -1.20 -21.08
CA LYS A 71 -4.40 -0.89 -20.22
C LYS A 71 -3.97 -0.75 -18.76
N HIS A 72 -4.53 0.23 -18.05
CA HIS A 72 -4.32 0.41 -16.61
C HIS A 72 -5.23 -0.55 -15.82
N PHE A 73 -4.63 -1.33 -14.92
CA PHE A 73 -5.32 -2.33 -14.12
C PHE A 73 -5.28 -2.05 -12.62
N GLY A 74 -4.81 -0.87 -12.19
CA GLY A 74 -4.65 -0.54 -10.77
C GLY A 74 -3.20 -0.23 -10.44
N TRP A 75 -2.82 -0.45 -9.18
CA TRP A 75 -1.51 -0.03 -8.68
C TRP A 75 -0.81 -1.15 -7.92
N TRP A 76 0.51 -1.07 -7.86
CA TRP A 76 1.34 -1.83 -6.92
C TRP A 76 1.87 -0.88 -5.87
N ILE A 77 1.90 -1.30 -4.61
CA ILE A 77 2.52 -0.54 -3.53
C ILE A 77 3.56 -1.37 -2.78
N LYS A 78 4.81 -0.89 -2.80
CA LYS A 78 5.92 -1.59 -2.15
C LYS A 78 5.69 -1.69 -0.64
N ARG A 79 5.77 -2.88 -0.07
CA ARG A 79 5.74 -3.07 1.39
C ARG A 79 7.11 -2.65 1.96
N PRO A 80 7.16 -1.86 3.07
CA PRO A 80 8.42 -1.56 3.72
C PRO A 80 9.07 -2.85 4.25
N PRO A 81 10.40 -2.91 4.37
CA PRO A 81 11.06 -4.06 4.96
C PRO A 81 10.52 -4.31 6.39
N PRO A 82 10.38 -5.58 6.79
CA PRO A 82 10.09 -5.91 8.19
C PRO A 82 11.17 -5.27 9.05
N SER A 83 10.73 -4.46 10.03
CA SER A 83 11.60 -3.75 10.98
C SER A 83 12.14 -4.73 12.03
#